data_AF-A0A848T5N1-F1
#
_entry.id   AF-A0A848T5N1-F1
#
_cell.length_a   1.000
_cell.length_b   1.000
_cell.length_c   1.000
_cell.angle_alpha   90.00
_cell.angle_beta   90.00
_cell.angle_gamma   90.00
#
_symmetry.space_group_name_H-M   'P 1'
#
loop_
_entity.id
_entity.type
_entity.pdbx_description
1 polymer ?
#
loop_
_entity_poly.entity_id
_entity_poly.type
_entity_poly.pdbx_seq_one_letter_code
_entity_poly.pdbx_strand_id
1 'polypeptide(L)' 'MSIEELVKRWFNKWENGDFHDLPITESFKHTSPFGVIEGRKQYVALVDQLSENF' A
#
# COMPACT_ATOMS: atom_id res chain seq x y z
N MET A 1 6.33 -18.20 2.06
CA MET A 1 5.27 -17.39 2.67
C MET A 1 3.96 -17.77 2.02
N SER A 2 2.95 -18.14 2.80
CA SER A 2 1.60 -18.42 2.31
C SER A 2 0.86 -17.11 1.99
N ILE A 3 -0.25 -17.22 1.27
CA ILE A 3 -1.12 -16.05 0.99
C ILE A 3 -1.65 -15.47 2.31
N GLU A 4 -2.02 -16.33 3.26
CA GLU A 4 -2.52 -15.90 4.58
C GLU A 4 -1.47 -15.07 5.34
N GLU A 5 -0.22 -15.53 5.36
CA GLU A 5 0.90 -14.80 5.98
C GLU A 5 1.15 -13.46 5.28
N LEU A 6 1.10 -13.43 3.95
CA LEU A 6 1.26 -12.20 3.16
C LEU A 6 0.16 -11.18 3.47
N VAL A 7 -1.10 -11.63 3.52
CA VAL A 7 -2.25 -10.77 3.84
C VAL A 7 -2.16 -10.25 5.27
N LYS A 8 -1.83 -11.10 6.25
CA LYS A 8 -1.62 -10.67 7.64
C LYS A 8 -0.51 -9.63 7.76
N ARG A 9 0.61 -9.84 7.07
CA ARG A 9 1.72 -8.88 7.04
C ARG A 9 1.29 -7.55 6.43
N TRP A 10 0.54 -7.59 5.32
CA TRP A 10 0.00 -6.39 4.69
C TRP A 10 -0.85 -5.59 5.68
N PHE A 11 -1.85 -6.22 6.31
CA PHE A 11 -2.73 -5.54 7.27
C PHE A 11 -1.95 -4.98 8.45
N ASN A 12 -1.04 -5.76 9.02
CA ASN A 12 -0.21 -5.31 10.14
C ASN A 12 0.62 -4.06 9.79
N LYS A 13 1.20 -3.99 8.58
CA LYS A 13 1.94 -2.81 8.12
C LYS A 13 1.04 -1.58 8.04
N TRP A 14 -0.18 -1.72 7.50
CA TRP A 14 -1.16 -0.63 7.44
C TRP A 14 -1.61 -0.15 8.83
N GLU A 15 -1.96 -1.07 9.71
CA GLU A 15 -2.46 -0.75 11.06
C GLU A 15 -1.42 -0.03 11.93
N ASN A 16 -0.12 -0.27 11.67
CA ASN A 16 0.98 0.37 12.40
C ASN A 16 1.57 1.59 11.66
N GLY A 17 0.99 1.99 10.51
CA GLY A 17 1.49 3.13 9.73
C GLY A 17 2.80 2.87 8.98
N ASP A 18 3.24 1.62 8.84
CA ASP A 18 4.47 1.24 8.14
C ASP A 18 4.19 0.95 6.65
N PHE A 19 3.59 1.94 5.98
CA PHE A 19 3.14 1.80 4.60
C PHE A 19 4.26 1.95 3.56
N HIS A 20 5.47 2.39 3.95
CA HIS A 20 6.66 2.39 3.08
C HIS A 20 7.19 0.97 2.80
N ASP A 21 7.01 0.04 3.74
CA ASP A 21 7.44 -1.36 3.64
C ASP A 21 6.28 -2.34 3.36
N LEU A 22 5.28 -1.90 2.59
CA LEU A 22 4.21 -2.80 2.16
C LEU A 22 4.77 -3.93 1.28
N PRO A 23 4.29 -5.18 1.45
CA PRO A 23 4.72 -6.32 0.66
C PRO A 23 4.04 -6.34 -0.73
N ILE A 24 4.21 -5.26 -1.48
CA ILE A 24 3.66 -5.05 -2.83
C ILE A 24 4.77 -5.03 -3.88
N THR A 25 4.41 -5.44 -5.10
CA THR A 25 5.35 -5.46 -6.22
C THR A 25 5.57 -4.07 -6.79
N GLU A 26 6.67 -3.86 -7.51
CA GLU A 26 6.92 -2.59 -8.23
C GLU A 26 5.80 -2.27 -9.24
N SER A 27 5.18 -3.31 -9.83
CA SER A 27 4.06 -3.23 -10.76
C SER A 27 2.68 -3.27 -10.07
N PHE A 28 2.61 -2.99 -8.78
CA PHE A 28 1.36 -3.02 -8.02
C PHE A 28 0.31 -2.08 -8.64
N LYS A 29 -0.96 -2.48 -8.65
CA LYS A 29 -2.04 -1.68 -9.21
C LYS A 29 -3.17 -1.58 -8.20
N HIS A 30 -3.58 -0.35 -7.88
CA HIS A 30 -4.71 -0.09 -7.01
C HIS A 30 -5.81 0.62 -7.79
N THR A 31 -7.01 0.05 -7.82
CA THR A 31 -8.17 0.65 -8.47
C THR A 31 -9.17 1.07 -7.41
N SER A 32 -9.56 2.34 -7.42
CA SER A 32 -10.60 2.91 -6.57
C SER A 32 -11.63 3.64 -7.43
N PRO A 33 -12.78 4.07 -6.87
CA PRO A 33 -13.74 4.90 -7.59
C PRO A 33 -13.17 6.21 -8.14
N PHE A 34 -12.04 6.67 -7.59
CA PHE A 34 -11.38 7.93 -7.97
C PHE A 34 -10.32 7.75 -9.06
N GLY A 35 -10.06 6.52 -9.48
CA GLY A 35 -9.10 6.21 -10.52
C GLY A 35 -8.19 5.04 -10.18
N VAL A 36 -7.12 4.94 -10.95
CA VAL A 36 -6.18 3.82 -10.92
C VAL A 36 -4.79 4.36 -10.63
N ILE A 37 -4.11 3.73 -9.67
CA ILE A 37 -2.73 4.02 -9.31
C ILE A 37 -1.87 2.86 -9.80
N GLU A 38 -0.82 3.18 -10.57
CA GLU A 38 0.04 2.18 -11.19
C GLU A 38 1.48 2.28 -10.66
N GLY A 39 1.85 1.27 -9.91
CA GLY A 39 3.18 1.06 -9.38
C GLY A 39 3.31 1.43 -7.91
N ARG A 40 4.20 0.72 -7.23
CA ARG A 40 4.46 0.88 -5.78
C ARG A 40 4.81 2.32 -5.43
N LYS A 41 5.71 2.96 -6.20
CA LYS A 41 6.18 4.32 -5.92
C LYS A 41 5.04 5.34 -5.92
N GLN A 42 4.16 5.26 -6.91
CA GLN A 42 3.02 6.17 -7.02
C GLN A 42 2.02 5.95 -5.88
N TYR A 43 1.79 4.68 -5.52
CA TYR A 43 0.92 4.32 -4.42
C TYR A 43 1.44 4.84 -3.08
N VAL A 44 2.71 4.56 -2.74
CA VAL A 44 3.32 5.03 -1.48
C VAL A 44 3.35 6.57 -1.42
N ALA A 45 3.71 7.24 -2.52
CA ALA A 45 3.73 8.71 -2.56
C ALA A 45 2.34 9.34 -2.33
N LEU A 46 1.28 8.74 -2.89
CA LEU A 46 -0.09 9.19 -2.62
C LEU A 46 -0.45 9.01 -1.15
N VAL A 47 -0.10 7.86 -0.57
CA VAL A 47 -0.39 7.56 0.84
C VAL A 47 0.37 8.51 1.77
N ASP A 48 1.64 8.79 1.48
CA ASP A 48 2.43 9.82 2.18
C ASP A 48 1.70 11.17 2.15
N GLN A 49 1.31 11.64 0.97
CA GLN A 49 0.59 12.90 0.81
C GLN A 49 -0.74 12.92 1.59
N LEU A 50 -1.48 11.82 1.60
CA LEU A 50 -2.72 11.72 2.37
C LEU A 50 -2.43 11.73 3.87
N SER A 51 -1.39 11.05 4.32
CA SER A 51 -1.03 10.95 5.74
C SER A 51 -0.66 12.30 6.38
N GLU A 52 -0.09 13.23 5.61
CA GLU A 52 0.19 14.59 6.08
C GLU A 52 -1.08 15.43 6.31
N ASN A 53 -2.21 15.01 5.74
CA ASN A 53 -3.49 15.73 5.82
C ASN A 53 -4.42 15.22 6.93
N PHE A 54 -4.00 14.23 7.73
CA PHE A 54 -4.76 13.63 8.84
C PHE A 54 -4.00 13.74 10.17
#